data_AF-A0A524CE94-F1
#
_entry.id   AF-A0A524CE94-F1
#
_cell.length_a   1.000
_cell.length_b   1.000
_cell.length_c   1.000
_cell.angle_alpha   90.00
_cell.angle_beta   90.00
_cell.angle_gamma   90.00
#
_symmetry.space_group_name_H-M   'P 1'
#
loop_
_entity.id
_entity.type
_entity.pdbx_description
1 polymer ?
#
loop_
_entity_poly.entity_id
_entity_poly.type
_entity_poly.pdbx_seq_one_letter_code
_entity_poly.pdbx_strand_id
1 'polypeptide(L)'
;MTDEARTNYVYEFTYSSAPGLREIFQCKYVSPEEALNRFRKILALTESPFDFKIVVSDETMGEESSFQVKGGSIEEMFVKFKVFLETSTGYIFREAIQEHEEHAIEQIGLESLSNYDKMQVIIYASFKHGKFSSLDVTEIYQDSFNEDLPKSTASTYLARMWNNGKGHLERYGNRSGYTYRLRTEAKEVQKEVRRAEELLSSIQMQVKD
;
A
#
# COMPACT_ATOMS: atom_id res chain seq x y z
N MET A 1 27.08 15.36 -1.10
CA MET A 1 26.62 16.50 -0.29
C MET A 1 25.56 17.20 -1.11
N THR A 2 24.32 16.77 -0.96
CA THR A 2 23.15 17.36 -1.63
C THR A 2 22.66 18.48 -0.73
N ASP A 3 22.67 19.71 -1.25
CA ASP A 3 22.04 20.88 -0.64
C ASP A 3 20.55 20.56 -0.46
N GLU A 4 20.17 20.09 0.73
CA GLU A 4 18.76 20.02 1.12
C GLU A 4 18.27 21.46 1.23
N ALA A 5 17.37 21.84 0.31
CA ALA A 5 16.73 23.15 0.32
C ALA A 5 16.09 23.40 1.70
N ARG A 6 16.75 24.23 2.52
CA ARG A 6 16.20 24.71 3.80
C ARG A 6 14.91 25.45 3.48
N THR A 7 13.80 24.92 3.96
CA THR A 7 12.50 25.60 3.86
C THR A 7 12.34 26.57 5.04
N ASN A 8 11.28 27.38 5.02
CA ASN A 8 10.89 28.25 6.15
C ASN A 8 9.78 27.62 7.01
N TYR A 9 9.52 26.32 6.83
CA TYR A 9 8.45 25.63 7.53
C TYR A 9 8.94 25.07 8.86
N VAL A 10 8.11 25.24 9.88
CA VAL A 10 8.23 24.59 11.18
C VAL A 10 7.06 23.64 11.34
N TYR A 11 7.36 22.37 11.63
CA TYR A 11 6.37 21.33 11.87
C TYR A 11 6.43 20.93 13.33
N GLU A 12 5.29 20.98 14.01
CA GLU A 12 5.12 20.50 15.38
C GLU A 12 4.14 19.33 15.39
N PHE A 13 4.59 18.18 15.87
CA PHE A 13 3.81 16.95 16.02
C PHE A 13 3.56 16.70 17.50
N THR A 14 2.32 16.83 17.94
CA THR A 14 1.88 16.44 19.28
C THR A 14 1.21 15.07 19.20
N TYR A 15 1.63 14.11 20.02
CA TYR A 15 1.08 12.76 20.01
C TYR A 15 1.01 12.12 21.40
N SER A 16 0.17 11.09 21.54
CA SER A 16 0.09 10.30 22.77
C SER A 16 0.86 9.01 22.60
N SER A 17 1.95 8.82 23.35
CA SER A 17 2.76 7.59 23.29
C SER A 17 2.36 6.53 24.31
N ALA A 18 1.63 6.91 25.36
CA ALA A 18 1.06 6.01 26.36
C ALA A 18 -0.12 6.69 27.08
N PRO A 19 -0.96 5.95 27.83
CA PRO A 19 -2.07 6.54 28.58
C PRO A 19 -1.60 7.67 29.53
N GLY A 20 -2.01 8.90 29.23
CA GLY A 20 -1.66 10.10 30.03
C GLY A 20 -0.32 10.75 29.67
N LEU A 21 0.45 10.21 28.72
CA LEU A 21 1.72 10.77 28.24
C LEU A 21 1.52 11.42 26.87
N ARG A 22 1.82 12.72 26.79
CA ARG A 22 1.84 13.50 25.54
C ARG A 22 3.26 13.92 25.22
N GLU A 23 3.69 13.61 24.00
CA GLU A 23 4.98 14.01 23.47
C GLU A 23 4.80 15.06 22.38
N ILE A 24 5.78 15.96 22.28
CA ILE A 24 5.85 16.98 21.24
C ILE A 24 7.18 16.80 20.52
N PHE A 25 7.11 16.54 19.23
CA PHE A 25 8.27 16.50 18.36
C PHE A 25 8.21 17.68 17.40
N GLN A 26 9.29 18.45 17.30
CA GLN A 26 9.38 19.60 16.41
C GLN A 26 10.50 19.39 15.40
N CYS A 27 10.22 19.60 14.12
CA CYS A 27 11.26 19.75 13.10
C CYS A 27 11.15 21.11 12.40
N LYS A 28 12.31 21.74 12.21
CA LYS A 28 12.42 23.09 11.65
C LYS A 28 13.22 23.04 10.36
N TYR A 29 12.82 23.85 9.39
CA TYR A 29 13.55 24.11 8.14
C TYR A 29 13.74 22.87 7.25
N VAL A 30 12.81 21.91 7.35
CA VAL A 30 12.84 20.66 6.57
C VAL A 30 11.84 20.72 5.40
N SER A 31 12.14 20.01 4.31
CA SER A 31 11.19 19.87 3.21
C SER A 31 9.90 19.17 3.67
N PRO A 32 8.76 19.40 2.98
CA PRO A 32 7.54 18.63 3.23
C PRO A 32 7.76 17.10 3.12
N GLU A 33 8.65 16.66 2.25
CA GLU A 33 9.04 15.26 2.07
C GLU A 33 9.79 14.69 3.30
N GLU A 34 10.72 15.46 3.86
CA GLU A 34 11.42 15.08 5.07
C GLU A 34 10.50 15.15 6.30
N ALA A 35 9.59 16.11 6.37
CA ALA A 35 8.55 16.19 7.40
C ALA A 35 7.64 14.95 7.37
N LEU A 36 7.21 14.52 6.18
CA LEU A 36 6.40 13.32 5.97
C LEU A 36 7.16 12.05 6.37
N ASN A 37 8.44 11.93 6.02
CA ASN A 37 9.28 10.80 6.42
C ASN A 37 9.48 10.72 7.94
N ARG A 38 9.67 11.86 8.62
CA ARG A 38 9.76 11.91 10.09
C ARG A 38 8.46 11.53 10.75
N PHE A 39 7.33 12.01 10.22
CA PHE A 39 6.02 11.61 10.70
C PHE A 39 5.82 10.09 10.63
N ARG A 40 6.23 9.44 9.53
CA ARG A 40 6.20 7.97 9.40
C ARG A 40 6.98 7.25 10.50
N LYS A 41 8.16 7.77 10.86
CA LYS A 41 8.99 7.22 11.93
C LYS A 41 8.34 7.37 13.30
N ILE A 42 7.69 8.50 13.57
CA ILE A 42 6.97 8.73 14.82
C ILE A 42 5.81 7.73 14.93
N LEU A 43 5.01 7.57 13.87
CA LEU A 43 3.89 6.62 13.85
C LEU A 43 4.34 5.16 14.09
N ALA A 44 5.52 4.78 13.58
CA ALA A 44 6.07 3.44 13.81
C ALA A 44 6.51 3.19 15.26
N LEU A 45 6.66 4.24 16.08
CA LEU A 45 7.08 4.14 17.47
C LEU A 45 5.91 4.26 18.47
N THR A 46 4.70 4.58 18.00
CA THR A 46 3.52 4.80 18.85
C THR A 46 2.60 3.58 18.89
N GLU A 47 2.16 3.16 20.08
CA GLU A 47 1.17 2.08 20.26
C GLU A 47 -0.26 2.61 20.07
N SER A 48 -1.08 1.92 19.26
CA SER A 48 -2.47 2.29 18.97
C SER A 48 -3.37 2.16 20.21
N PRO A 49 -4.35 3.08 20.43
CA PRO A 49 -4.75 4.21 19.59
C PRO A 49 -4.05 5.54 19.99
N PHE A 50 -3.69 6.34 18.99
CA PHE A 50 -2.99 7.62 19.16
C PHE A 50 -3.79 8.81 18.61
N ASP A 51 -3.82 9.90 19.37
CA ASP A 51 -4.29 11.21 18.92
C ASP A 51 -3.10 12.04 18.44
N PHE A 52 -3.19 12.63 17.24
CA PHE A 52 -2.16 13.50 16.68
C PHE A 52 -2.69 14.90 16.42
N LYS A 53 -1.91 15.91 16.79
CA LYS A 53 -2.07 17.30 16.33
C LYS A 53 -0.79 17.71 15.62
N ILE A 54 -0.93 18.20 14.41
CA ILE A 54 0.17 18.71 13.60
C ILE A 54 -0.05 20.19 13.37
N VAL A 55 0.98 21.00 13.60
CA VAL A 55 0.99 22.43 13.26
C VAL A 55 2.09 22.66 12.24
N VAL A 56 1.76 23.35 11.17
CA VAL A 56 2.69 23.82 10.13
C VAL A 56 2.67 25.33 10.17
N SER A 57 3.80 25.93 10.51
CA SER A 57 3.97 27.37 10.52
C SER A 57 4.94 27.78 9.42
N ASP A 58 4.53 28.74 8.58
CA ASP A 58 5.42 29.42 7.63
C ASP A 58 6.02 30.65 8.32
N GLU A 59 7.31 30.60 8.66
CA GLU A 59 7.98 31.71 9.36
C GLU A 59 8.09 32.98 8.49
N THR A 60 7.93 32.89 7.17
CA THR A 60 7.98 34.07 6.29
C THR A 60 6.65 34.77 6.11
N MET A 61 5.55 34.02 6.08
CA MET A 61 4.20 34.60 5.96
C MET A 61 3.54 34.83 7.33
N GLY A 62 4.04 34.20 8.40
CA GLY A 62 3.42 34.22 9.72
C GLY A 62 2.10 33.44 9.78
N GLU A 63 1.84 32.59 8.77
CA GLU A 63 0.64 31.79 8.67
C GLU A 63 0.84 30.44 9.36
N GLU A 64 -0.14 30.03 10.15
CA GLU A 64 -0.16 28.75 10.83
C GLU A 64 -1.36 27.93 10.37
N SER A 65 -1.09 26.71 9.91
CA SER A 65 -2.11 25.72 9.60
C SER A 65 -2.01 24.59 10.62
N SER A 66 -3.16 24.13 11.14
CA SER A 66 -3.17 23.00 12.07
C SER A 66 -4.11 21.89 11.59
N PHE A 67 -3.70 20.66 11.84
CA PHE A 67 -4.40 19.45 11.45
C PHE A 67 -4.46 18.51 12.66
N GLN A 68 -5.66 18.07 13.04
CA GLN A 68 -5.85 17.16 14.17
C GLN A 68 -6.59 15.91 13.71
N VAL A 69 -6.05 14.75 14.08
CA VAL A 69 -6.68 13.44 13.83
C VAL A 69 -6.86 12.72 15.16
N LYS A 70 -8.07 12.18 15.35
CA LYS A 70 -8.43 11.35 16.51
C LYS A 70 -8.72 9.94 16.02
N GLY A 71 -7.89 8.98 16.43
CA GLY A 71 -8.00 7.59 15.99
C GLY A 71 -7.87 7.39 14.48
N GLY A 72 -8.01 6.13 14.04
CA GLY A 72 -7.80 5.70 12.65
C GLY A 72 -6.51 4.89 12.48
N SER A 73 -6.29 4.34 11.28
CA SER A 73 -5.07 3.60 10.97
C SER A 73 -3.89 4.54 10.70
N ILE A 74 -2.67 4.01 10.82
CA ILE A 74 -1.41 4.71 10.51
C ILE A 74 -1.45 5.25 9.08
N GLU A 75 -1.98 4.47 8.16
CA GLU A 75 -1.95 4.80 6.74
C GLU A 75 -2.98 5.85 6.36
N GLU A 76 -4.18 5.82 6.96
CA GLU A 76 -5.15 6.90 6.81
C GLU A 76 -4.59 8.24 7.31
N MET A 77 -3.90 8.22 8.45
CA MET A 77 -3.23 9.41 8.99
C MET A 77 -2.12 9.92 8.06
N PHE A 78 -1.34 9.01 7.51
CA PHE A 78 -0.26 9.35 6.59
C PHE A 78 -0.78 10.00 5.30
N VAL A 79 -1.81 9.43 4.69
CA VAL A 79 -2.46 9.98 3.49
C VAL A 79 -3.05 11.36 3.78
N LYS A 80 -3.76 11.52 4.89
CA LYS A 80 -4.34 12.82 5.28
C LYS A 80 -3.25 13.88 5.52
N PHE A 81 -2.15 13.49 6.16
CA PHE A 81 -1.04 14.42 6.38
C PHE A 81 -0.35 14.82 5.08
N LYS A 82 -0.16 13.89 4.13
CA LYS A 82 0.34 14.21 2.79
C LYS A 82 -0.54 15.27 2.12
N VAL A 83 -1.85 15.07 2.06
CA VAL A 83 -2.80 16.03 1.45
C VAL A 83 -2.77 17.39 2.18
N PHE A 84 -2.67 17.37 3.50
CA PHE A 84 -2.54 18.60 4.29
C PHE A 84 -1.28 19.39 3.93
N LEU A 85 -0.13 18.72 3.81
CA LEU A 85 1.12 19.34 3.39
C LEU A 85 1.02 19.94 1.98
N GLU A 86 0.38 19.24 1.03
CA GLU A 86 0.15 19.76 -0.33
C GLU A 86 -0.66 21.05 -0.31
N THR A 87 -1.69 21.08 0.54
CA THR A 87 -2.59 22.22 0.66
C THR A 87 -1.92 23.40 1.38
N SER A 88 -1.19 23.15 2.47
CA SER A 88 -0.63 24.19 3.33
C SER A 88 0.68 24.77 2.83
N THR A 89 1.44 24.01 2.04
CA THR A 89 2.77 24.44 1.54
C THR A 89 2.81 24.65 0.03
N GLY A 90 1.74 24.28 -0.69
CA GLY A 90 1.72 24.28 -2.16
C GLY A 90 2.69 23.27 -2.80
N TYR A 91 3.35 22.44 -1.99
CA TYR A 91 4.27 21.40 -2.46
C TYR A 91 3.48 20.26 -3.09
N ILE A 92 3.83 19.85 -4.30
CA ILE A 92 3.19 18.71 -4.95
C ILE A 92 4.09 17.50 -4.75
N PHE A 93 3.65 16.52 -3.97
CA PHE A 93 4.36 15.26 -3.89
C PHE A 93 4.22 14.55 -5.23
N ARG A 94 5.32 14.49 -5.99
CA ARG A 94 5.35 13.63 -7.17
C ARG A 94 5.25 12.21 -6.69
N GLU A 95 4.17 11.54 -7.05
CA GLU A 95 4.12 10.09 -6.96
C GLU A 95 5.23 9.55 -7.86
N ALA A 96 6.38 9.23 -7.26
CA ALA A 96 7.01 7.99 -7.68
C ALA A 96 5.89 6.95 -7.55
N ILE A 97 5.55 6.29 -8.64
CA ILE A 97 4.64 5.15 -8.65
C ILE A 97 5.27 4.14 -7.68
N GLN A 98 4.91 4.26 -6.41
CA GLN A 98 5.27 3.43 -5.29
C GLN A 98 3.92 3.05 -4.69
N GLU A 99 3.39 1.94 -5.22
CA GLU A 99 2.65 0.95 -4.44
C GLU A 99 1.69 1.53 -3.39
N HIS A 100 0.74 2.36 -3.82
CA HIS A 100 -0.44 2.64 -3.02
C HIS A 100 -1.47 1.52 -3.21
N GLU A 101 -1.20 0.38 -2.60
CA GLU A 101 -2.19 -0.70 -2.41
C GLU A 101 -1.95 -1.55 -1.14
N GLU A 102 -1.19 -1.04 -0.17
CA GLU A 102 -0.79 -1.87 0.99
C GLU A 102 -1.66 -1.80 2.25
N HIS A 103 -2.55 -0.84 2.47
CA HIS A 103 -3.24 -0.76 3.78
C HIS A 103 -4.70 -0.31 3.73
N ALA A 104 -5.53 -1.05 3.00
CA ALA A 104 -6.97 -1.02 3.18
C ALA A 104 -7.58 -2.42 3.44
N ILE A 105 -6.78 -3.47 3.64
CA ILE A 105 -7.32 -4.84 3.78
C ILE A 105 -7.44 -5.26 5.26
N GLU A 106 -7.94 -4.37 6.12
CA GLU A 106 -8.50 -4.82 7.40
C GLU A 106 -10.03 -4.92 7.38
N GLN A 107 -10.73 -4.37 6.36
CA GLN A 107 -12.16 -4.64 6.10
C GLN A 107 -12.56 -4.47 4.62
N ILE A 108 -11.71 -4.83 3.66
CA ILE A 108 -12.17 -4.98 2.26
C ILE A 108 -12.89 -6.32 2.18
N GLY A 109 -14.22 -6.28 2.18
CA GLY A 109 -15.01 -7.43 1.78
C GLY A 109 -14.54 -7.88 0.40
N LEU A 110 -14.40 -9.18 0.20
CA LEU A 110 -14.01 -9.78 -1.07
C LEU A 110 -14.77 -9.19 -2.28
N GLU A 111 -16.02 -8.77 -2.06
CA GLU A 111 -16.89 -8.13 -3.05
C GLU A 111 -16.38 -6.78 -3.58
N SER A 112 -15.53 -6.06 -2.85
CA SER A 112 -14.99 -4.76 -3.28
C SER A 112 -13.64 -4.82 -3.98
N LEU A 113 -12.99 -5.99 -4.02
CA LEU A 113 -11.77 -6.20 -4.82
C LEU A 113 -12.13 -6.26 -6.31
N SER A 114 -11.27 -5.66 -7.15
CA SER A 114 -11.44 -5.79 -8.59
C SER A 114 -11.11 -7.21 -9.06
N ASN A 115 -11.59 -7.60 -10.24
CA ASN A 115 -11.28 -8.90 -10.83
C ASN A 115 -9.76 -9.11 -11.03
N TYR A 116 -9.00 -8.02 -11.19
CA TYR A 116 -7.55 -8.08 -11.28
C TYR A 116 -6.93 -8.45 -9.92
N ASP A 117 -7.35 -7.77 -8.85
CA ASP A 117 -6.80 -7.95 -7.51
C ASP A 117 -7.16 -9.34 -6.97
N LYS A 118 -8.42 -9.75 -7.15
CA LYS A 118 -8.90 -11.11 -6.87
C LYS A 118 -8.03 -12.17 -7.57
N MET A 119 -7.73 -11.96 -8.85
CA MET A 119 -6.88 -12.88 -9.62
C MET A 119 -5.44 -12.87 -9.11
N GLN A 120 -4.87 -11.72 -8.76
CA GLN A 120 -3.53 -11.64 -8.17
C GLN A 120 -3.43 -12.43 -6.88
N VAL A 121 -4.40 -12.27 -5.97
CA VAL A 121 -4.46 -13.03 -4.70
C VAL A 121 -4.44 -14.53 -4.97
N ILE A 122 -5.28 -15.02 -5.90
CA ILE A 122 -5.29 -16.44 -6.26
C ILE A 122 -3.95 -16.89 -6.84
N ILE A 123 -3.35 -16.10 -7.73
CA ILE A 123 -2.07 -16.43 -8.34
C ILE A 123 -0.99 -16.60 -7.27
N TYR A 124 -0.87 -15.61 -6.38
CA TYR A 124 0.13 -15.60 -5.32
C TYR A 124 -0.07 -16.74 -4.32
N ALA A 125 -1.30 -17.05 -3.92
CA ALA A 125 -1.54 -18.11 -2.93
C ALA A 125 -1.52 -19.53 -3.52
N SER A 126 -2.01 -19.72 -4.75
CA SER A 126 -2.28 -21.06 -5.29
C SER A 126 -1.18 -21.57 -6.21
N PHE A 127 -0.43 -20.68 -6.87
CA PHE A 127 0.54 -21.06 -7.91
C PHE A 127 2.00 -20.84 -7.51
N LYS A 128 2.32 -21.07 -6.22
CA LYS A 128 3.67 -20.93 -5.66
C LYS A 128 4.72 -21.79 -6.36
N HIS A 129 4.30 -22.93 -6.91
CA HIS A 129 5.19 -23.91 -7.52
C HIS A 129 4.70 -24.31 -8.89
N GLY A 130 5.63 -24.47 -9.83
CA GLY A 130 5.33 -24.94 -11.18
C GLY A 130 4.87 -23.85 -12.13
N LYS A 131 4.43 -24.30 -13.31
CA LYS A 131 3.93 -23.42 -14.38
C LYS A 131 2.42 -23.57 -14.47
N PHE A 132 1.75 -22.48 -14.82
CA PHE A 132 0.30 -22.42 -14.96
C PHE A 132 -0.10 -21.62 -16.20
N SER A 133 -1.28 -21.88 -16.73
CA SER A 133 -1.85 -21.25 -17.90
C SER A 133 -2.99 -20.32 -17.51
N SER A 134 -3.50 -19.54 -18.47
CA SER A 134 -4.71 -18.76 -18.23
C SER A 134 -5.94 -19.63 -17.98
N LEU A 135 -5.94 -20.90 -18.38
CA LEU A 135 -7.05 -21.82 -18.12
C LEU A 135 -7.03 -22.29 -16.66
N ASP A 136 -5.85 -22.64 -16.14
CA ASP A 136 -5.71 -23.04 -14.73
C ASP A 136 -6.13 -21.90 -13.79
N VAL A 137 -5.79 -20.64 -14.14
CA VAL A 137 -6.17 -19.46 -13.35
C VAL A 137 -7.68 -19.25 -13.35
N THR A 138 -8.36 -19.45 -14.49
CA THR A 138 -9.82 -19.27 -14.55
C THR A 138 -10.57 -20.32 -13.74
N GLU A 139 -10.09 -21.57 -13.71
CA GLU A 139 -10.68 -22.63 -12.90
C GLU A 139 -10.59 -22.30 -11.40
N ILE A 140 -9.40 -21.96 -10.92
CA ILE A 140 -9.23 -21.62 -9.49
C ILE A 140 -9.97 -20.33 -9.12
N TYR A 141 -10.05 -19.35 -10.03
CA TYR A 141 -10.84 -18.13 -9.83
C TYR A 141 -12.32 -18.45 -9.61
N GLN A 142 -12.89 -19.28 -10.48
CA GLN A 142 -14.28 -19.69 -10.36
C GLN A 142 -14.53 -20.50 -9.09
N ASP A 143 -13.62 -21.39 -8.71
CA ASP A 143 -13.76 -22.20 -7.49
C ASP A 143 -13.65 -21.34 -6.21
N SER A 144 -12.80 -20.31 -6.23
CA SER A 144 -12.53 -19.48 -5.04
C SER A 144 -13.58 -18.39 -4.81
N PHE A 145 -14.11 -17.80 -5.88
CA PHE A 145 -15.01 -16.65 -5.80
C PHE A 145 -16.42 -16.91 -6.35
N ASN A 146 -16.67 -18.10 -6.91
CA ASN A 146 -17.92 -18.46 -7.56
C ASN A 146 -18.32 -17.47 -8.68
N GLU A 147 -17.32 -16.86 -9.31
CA GLU A 147 -17.44 -15.86 -10.37
C GLU A 147 -16.76 -16.37 -11.65
N ASP A 148 -17.35 -16.11 -12.82
CA ASP A 148 -16.72 -16.46 -14.10
C ASP A 148 -15.71 -15.38 -14.52
N LEU A 149 -14.47 -15.80 -14.77
CA LEU A 149 -13.44 -14.94 -15.34
C LEU A 149 -13.13 -15.43 -16.76
N PRO A 150 -13.43 -14.63 -17.81
CA PRO A 150 -13.12 -15.05 -19.17
C PRO A 150 -11.62 -15.30 -19.36
N LYS A 151 -11.27 -16.39 -20.04
CA LYS A 151 -9.87 -16.75 -20.35
C LYS A 151 -9.08 -15.62 -21.02
N SER A 152 -9.73 -14.81 -21.85
CA SER A 152 -9.13 -13.62 -22.49
C SER A 152 -8.75 -12.53 -21.47
N THR A 153 -9.60 -12.32 -20.45
CA THR A 153 -9.34 -11.42 -19.33
C THR A 153 -8.18 -11.93 -18.49
N ALA A 154 -8.20 -13.21 -18.08
CA ALA A 154 -7.10 -13.84 -17.35
C ALA A 154 -5.78 -13.73 -18.14
N SER A 155 -5.80 -13.99 -19.45
CA SER A 155 -4.62 -13.85 -20.31
C SER A 155 -4.09 -12.41 -20.36
N THR A 156 -5.00 -11.42 -20.38
CA THR A 156 -4.63 -9.99 -20.35
C THR A 156 -3.98 -9.62 -19.02
N TYR A 157 -4.56 -10.07 -17.91
CA TYR A 157 -4.03 -9.79 -16.58
C TYR A 157 -2.70 -10.48 -16.32
N LEU A 158 -2.52 -11.73 -16.76
CA LEU A 158 -1.23 -12.42 -16.70
C LEU A 158 -0.16 -11.69 -17.52
N ALA A 159 -0.51 -11.14 -18.68
CA ALA A 159 0.41 -10.32 -19.46
C ALA A 159 0.80 -9.02 -18.73
N ARG A 160 -0.13 -8.41 -17.99
CA ARG A 160 0.14 -7.24 -17.13
C ARG A 160 1.06 -7.59 -15.96
N MET A 161 0.78 -8.68 -15.25
CA MET A 161 1.63 -9.16 -14.14
C MET A 161 3.02 -9.61 -14.59
N TRP A 162 3.15 -10.11 -15.82
CA TRP A 162 4.44 -10.39 -16.44
C TRP A 162 5.21 -9.09 -16.79
N ASN A 163 4.50 -8.01 -17.12
CA ASN A 163 5.04 -6.67 -17.38
C ASN A 163 6.30 -6.68 -18.26
N ASN A 164 6.21 -7.25 -19.46
CA ASN A 164 7.34 -7.37 -20.39
C ASN A 164 8.60 -8.04 -19.80
N GLY A 165 8.41 -8.95 -18.84
CA GLY A 165 9.49 -9.68 -18.17
C GLY A 165 10.11 -8.94 -16.99
N LYS A 166 9.55 -7.79 -16.59
CA LYS A 166 9.95 -7.03 -15.40
C LYS A 166 9.03 -7.23 -14.21
N GLY A 167 7.90 -7.91 -14.39
CA GLY A 167 6.93 -8.14 -13.32
C GLY A 167 7.21 -9.40 -12.50
N HIS A 168 6.20 -9.81 -11.75
CA HIS A 168 6.27 -10.90 -10.76
C HIS A 168 6.17 -12.29 -11.42
N LEU A 169 5.89 -12.35 -12.72
CA LEU A 169 5.78 -13.59 -13.48
C LEU A 169 6.92 -13.72 -14.51
N GLU A 170 7.26 -14.95 -14.81
CA GLU A 170 7.95 -15.36 -16.03
C GLU A 170 6.95 -15.95 -17.01
N ARG A 171 7.20 -15.79 -18.31
CA ARG A 171 6.33 -16.31 -19.37
C ARG A 171 7.09 -17.26 -20.28
N TYR A 172 6.47 -18.38 -20.59
CA TYR A 172 6.99 -19.47 -21.41
C TYR A 172 5.98 -19.83 -22.51
N GLY A 173 6.47 -20.44 -23.61
CA GLY A 173 5.62 -20.90 -24.71
C GLY A 173 5.39 -19.85 -25.79
N ASN A 174 4.35 -20.07 -26.60
CA ASN A 174 4.03 -19.28 -27.78
C ASN A 174 2.63 -18.66 -27.67
N ARG A 175 2.25 -17.85 -28.67
CA ARG A 175 0.97 -17.11 -28.69
C ARG A 175 -0.28 -17.98 -28.53
N SER A 176 -0.22 -19.27 -28.87
CA SER A 176 -1.34 -20.19 -28.74
C SER A 176 -1.41 -20.89 -27.37
N GLY A 177 -0.38 -20.79 -26.53
CA GLY A 177 -0.30 -21.50 -25.26
C GLY A 177 0.77 -20.95 -24.33
N TYR A 178 0.62 -19.69 -23.92
CA TYR A 178 1.50 -19.13 -22.89
C TYR A 178 1.25 -19.80 -21.54
N THR A 179 2.34 -20.17 -20.88
CA THR A 179 2.37 -20.57 -19.47
C THR A 179 3.23 -19.60 -18.68
N TYR A 180 2.91 -19.46 -17.41
CA TYR A 180 3.50 -18.51 -16.49
C TYR A 180 4.04 -19.22 -15.27
N ARG A 181 5.03 -18.61 -14.62
CA ARG A 181 5.58 -19.06 -13.34
C ARG A 181 5.80 -17.86 -12.45
N LEU A 182 5.44 -17.96 -11.17
CA LEU A 182 5.79 -16.94 -10.20
C LEU A 182 7.29 -16.89 -9.97
N ARG A 183 7.85 -15.68 -9.92
CA ARG A 183 9.26 -15.44 -9.58
C ARG A 183 9.44 -15.51 -8.08
N THR A 184 9.24 -16.68 -7.50
CA THR A 184 9.38 -16.90 -6.05
C THR A 184 10.81 -16.69 -5.57
N GLU A 185 11.78 -16.52 -6.47
CA GLU A 185 13.15 -16.13 -6.15
C GLU A 185 13.27 -14.64 -5.74
N ALA A 186 12.29 -13.80 -6.11
CA ALA A 186 12.27 -12.37 -5.82
C ALA A 186 11.61 -12.10 -4.45
N LYS A 187 12.20 -11.22 -3.64
CA LYS A 187 11.74 -10.97 -2.26
C LYS A 187 10.37 -10.29 -2.21
N GLU A 188 10.11 -9.39 -3.15
CA GLU A 188 8.83 -8.73 -3.34
C GLU A 188 7.71 -9.74 -3.62
N VAL A 189 7.98 -10.75 -4.45
CA VAL A 189 7.01 -11.81 -4.76
C VAL A 189 6.76 -12.69 -3.53
N GLN A 190 7.80 -13.01 -2.75
CA GLN A 190 7.63 -13.78 -1.51
C GLN A 190 6.76 -13.05 -0.49
N LYS A 191 6.88 -11.71 -0.39
CA LYS A 191 6.02 -10.89 0.46
C LYS A 191 4.56 -10.98 0.01
N GLU A 192 4.30 -10.82 -1.28
CA GLU A 192 2.94 -10.91 -1.84
C GLU A 192 2.31 -12.30 -1.70
N VAL A 193 3.12 -13.36 -1.86
CA VAL A 193 2.69 -14.76 -1.62
C VAL A 193 2.20 -14.93 -0.19
N ARG A 194 2.99 -14.49 0.79
CA ARG A 194 2.60 -14.57 2.20
C ARG A 194 1.32 -13.77 2.48
N ARG A 195 1.22 -12.55 1.95
CA ARG A 195 0.04 -11.70 2.11
C ARG A 195 -1.22 -12.36 1.52
N ALA A 196 -1.13 -12.91 0.33
CA ALA A 196 -2.24 -13.58 -0.33
C ALA A 196 -2.71 -14.84 0.40
N GLU A 197 -1.80 -15.59 1.00
CA GLU A 197 -2.13 -16.75 1.84
C GLU A 197 -2.90 -16.35 3.11
N GLU A 198 -2.44 -15.29 3.79
CA GLU A 198 -3.11 -14.76 4.99
C GLU A 198 -4.53 -14.27 4.64
N LEU A 199 -4.70 -13.62 3.49
CA LEU A 199 -6.00 -13.17 2.98
C LEU A 199 -6.94 -14.34 2.66
N LEU A 200 -6.50 -15.31 1.84
CA LEU A 200 -7.34 -16.45 1.48
C LEU A 200 -7.68 -17.34 2.67
N SER A 201 -6.76 -17.49 3.63
CA SER A 201 -7.03 -18.22 4.87
C SER A 201 -8.09 -17.53 5.71
N SER A 202 -8.03 -16.20 5.83
CA SER A 202 -9.04 -15.41 6.54
C SER A 202 -10.42 -15.52 5.89
N ILE A 203 -10.47 -15.57 4.56
CA ILE A 203 -11.71 -15.75 3.78
C ILE A 203 -12.29 -17.16 3.98
N GLN A 204 -11.48 -18.22 3.88
CA GLN A 204 -11.94 -19.59 4.03
C GLN A 204 -12.44 -19.91 5.46
N MET A 205 -11.96 -19.19 6.47
CA MET A 205 -12.44 -19.32 7.85
C MET A 205 -13.83 -18.69 8.08
N GLN A 206 -14.21 -17.66 7.31
CA GLN A 206 -15.53 -17.00 7.45
C GLN A 206 -16.69 -17.72 6.75
N VAL A 207 -16.42 -18.68 5.87
CA VAL A 207 -17.45 -19.45 5.12
C VAL A 207 -17.86 -20.74 5.86
N LYS A 208 -17.21 -21.07 6.99
CA LYS A 208 -17.39 -22.33 7.72
C LYS A 208 -18.26 -22.24 8.99
N ASP A 209 -18.83 -21.08 9.29
CA ASP A 209 -19.81 -20.89 10.38
C ASP A 209 -21.25 -20.80 9.84
#